data_AF-A0A2G9LMC4-F1
#
_entry.id   AF-A0A2G9LMC4-F1
#
_cell.length_a   1.000
_cell.length_b   1.000
_cell.length_c   1.000
_cell.angle_alpha   90.00
_cell.angle_beta   90.00
_cell.angle_gamma   90.00
#
_symmetry.space_group_name_H-M   'P 1'
#
loop_
_entity.id
_entity.type
_entity.pdbx_description
1 polymer ?
#
loop_
_entity_poly.entity_id
_entity_poly.type
_entity_poly.pdbx_seq_one_letter_code
_entity_poly.pdbx_strand_id
1 'polypeptide(L)' 'EGIKNKIAGAFGSYDWGDGQWMMDFVERLKKDGFGVVEDGLTIHLTPGDEEKEQCREYGKQIAEKVK' A
#
# COMPACT_ATOMS: atom_id res chain seq x y z
N GLU A 1 -17.58 -5.64 -12.16
CA GLU A 1 -17.83 -6.83 -11.32
C GLU A 1 -16.57 -7.63 -10.93
N GLY A 2 -15.49 -7.66 -11.73
CA GLY A 2 -14.33 -8.55 -11.48
C GLY A 2 -13.25 -8.13 -10.46
N ILE A 3 -13.54 -7.20 -9.54
CA ILE A 3 -12.56 -6.67 -8.57
C ILE A 3 -12.97 -6.76 -7.10
N LYS A 4 -14.26 -7.01 -6.80
CA LYS A 4 -14.71 -7.24 -5.42
C LYS A 4 -14.02 -8.48 -4.84
N ASN A 5 -13.56 -8.37 -3.60
CA ASN A 5 -12.82 -9.36 -2.81
C ASN A 5 -11.41 -9.70 -3.32
N LYS A 6 -10.85 -8.93 -4.26
CA LYS A 6 -9.43 -9.05 -4.58
C LYS A 6 -8.59 -8.40 -3.50
N ILE A 7 -7.41 -8.95 -3.27
CA ILE A 7 -6.41 -8.34 -2.40
C ILE A 7 -5.71 -7.21 -3.17
N ALA A 8 -5.46 -6.10 -2.49
CA ALA A 8 -4.69 -4.97 -3.01
C ALA A 8 -3.56 -4.59 -2.05
N GLY A 9 -2.38 -4.31 -2.60
CA GLY A 9 -1.29 -3.65 -1.89
C GLY A 9 -1.13 -2.24 -2.43
N ALA A 10 -1.16 -1.24 -1.54
CA ALA A 10 -0.99 0.16 -1.90
C ALA A 10 0.40 0.63 -1.47
N PHE A 11 1.14 1.28 -2.37
CA PHE A 11 2.48 1.79 -2.07
C PHE A 11 2.79 3.06 -2.84
N GLY A 12 3.67 3.91 -2.30
CA GLY A 12 4.14 5.11 -2.99
C GLY A 12 4.99 6.01 -2.11
N SER A 13 5.33 7.19 -2.64
CA SER A 13 6.08 8.20 -1.90
C SER A 13 5.41 9.58 -1.95
N TYR A 14 5.85 10.49 -1.08
CA TYR A 14 5.39 11.87 -1.01
C TYR A 14 6.53 12.82 -0.66
N ASP A 15 6.44 14.06 -1.15
CA ASP A 15 7.44 15.11 -0.96
C ASP A 15 6.99 16.18 0.06
N TRP A 16 5.70 16.55 0.01
CA TRP A 16 5.12 17.56 0.89
C TRP A 16 3.88 17.04 1.63
N GLY A 17 3.62 17.63 2.81
CA GLY A 17 2.58 17.17 3.72
C GLY A 17 2.99 15.93 4.49
N ASP A 18 2.00 15.15 4.92
CA ASP A 18 2.13 13.96 5.77
C ASP A 18 1.79 12.65 5.02
N GLY A 19 1.52 12.72 3.72
CA GLY A 19 1.14 11.56 2.93
C GLY A 19 -0.33 11.16 3.05
N GLN A 20 -1.25 12.06 3.45
CA GLN A 20 -2.70 11.77 3.53
C GLN A 20 -3.28 11.06 2.31
N TRP A 21 -2.72 11.31 1.12
CA TRP A 21 -3.17 10.68 -0.13
C TRP A 21 -3.22 9.15 -0.05
N MET A 22 -2.34 8.51 0.72
CA MET A 22 -2.35 7.06 0.90
C MET A 22 -3.57 6.61 1.70
N MET A 23 -3.91 7.32 2.78
CA MET A 23 -5.10 7.01 3.58
C MET A 23 -6.36 7.11 2.72
N ASP A 24 -6.48 8.19 1.96
CA ASP A 24 -7.60 8.39 1.03
C ASP A 24 -7.64 7.29 -0.04
N PHE A 25 -6.47 6.84 -0.52
CA PHE A 25 -6.39 5.80 -1.54
C PHE A 25 -6.80 4.43 -1.00
N VAL A 26 -6.31 4.07 0.18
CA VAL A 26 -6.72 2.84 0.89
C VAL A 26 -8.21 2.84 1.19
N GLU A 27 -8.78 3.98 1.59
CA GLU A 27 -10.22 4.10 1.77
C GLU A 27 -11.00 3.84 0.48
N ARG A 28 -10.55 4.40 -0.66
CA ARG A 28 -11.20 4.15 -1.96
C ARG A 28 -11.14 2.68 -2.34
N LEU A 29 -9.99 2.02 -2.16
CA LEU A 29 -9.85 0.58 -2.41
C LEU A 29 -10.78 -0.24 -1.52
N LYS A 30 -10.86 0.07 -0.22
CA LYS A 30 -11.79 -0.59 0.71
C LYS A 30 -13.26 -0.37 0.28
N LYS A 31 -13.64 0.85 -0.13
CA LYS A 31 -14.98 1.19 -0.65
C LYS A 31 -15.33 0.43 -1.94
N ASP A 32 -14.35 0.19 -2.80
CA ASP A 32 -14.50 -0.60 -4.03
C ASP A 32 -14.55 -2.13 -3.78
N GLY A 33 -14.36 -2.55 -2.52
CA GLY A 33 -14.47 -3.94 -2.09
C GLY A 33 -13.16 -4.73 -2.14
N PHE A 34 -12.00 -4.06 -2.12
CA PHE A 34 -10.70 -4.72 -1.99
C PHE A 34 -10.37 -5.05 -0.54
N GLY A 35 -9.72 -6.19 -0.33
CA GLY A 35 -8.99 -6.47 0.90
C GLY A 35 -7.61 -5.83 0.82
N VAL A 36 -7.43 -4.67 1.45
CA VAL A 36 -6.13 -3.97 1.42
C VAL A 36 -5.18 -4.59 2.44
N VAL A 37 -3.94 -4.86 2.02
CA VAL A 37 -2.88 -5.36 2.91
C VAL A 37 -2.36 -4.21 3.77
N GLU A 38 -2.59 -4.33 5.08
CA GLU A 38 -2.34 -3.28 6.08
C GLU A 38 -3.04 -1.96 5.67
N ASP A 39 -2.37 -0.82 5.88
CA ASP A 39 -2.84 0.51 5.47
C ASP A 39 -1.97 1.12 4.35
N GLY A 40 -1.34 0.26 3.54
CA GLY A 40 -0.41 0.66 2.49
C GLY A 40 0.98 1.04 3.02
N LEU A 41 1.97 1.14 2.11
CA LEU A 41 3.32 1.57 2.43
C LEU A 41 3.61 2.93 1.81
N THR A 42 3.90 3.92 2.64
CA THR A 42 4.27 5.26 2.17
C THR A 42 5.65 5.64 2.66
N ILE A 43 6.53 6.02 1.73
CA ILE A 43 7.88 6.49 2.05
C ILE A 43 8.00 7.98 1.78
N HIS A 44 8.61 8.73 2.71
CA HIS A 44 8.90 10.13 2.48
C HIS A 44 10.09 10.28 1.53
N LEU A 45 9.95 11.10 0.49
CA LEU A 45 10.97 11.34 -0.53
C LEU A 45 11.43 10.06 -1.24
N THR A 46 12.74 9.97 -1.52
CA THR A 46 13.37 8.82 -2.18
C THR A 46 13.80 7.81 -1.12
N PRO A 47 13.40 6.53 -1.23
CA PRO A 47 13.79 5.50 -0.27
C PRO A 47 15.31 5.29 -0.23
N GLY A 48 15.86 5.28 0.99
CA GLY A 48 17.20 4.79 1.29
C GLY A 48 17.23 3.26 1.36
N ASP A 49 18.27 2.70 1.97
CA ASP A 49 18.42 1.25 2.02
C ASP A 49 17.47 0.59 3.03
N GLU A 50 17.14 1.28 4.13
CA GLU A 50 16.15 0.80 5.11
C GLU A 50 14.74 0.80 4.52
N GLU A 51 14.34 1.89 3.85
CA GLU A 51 13.01 1.98 3.23
C GLU A 51 12.86 1.02 2.05
N LYS A 52 13.95 0.71 1.33
CA LYS A 52 13.94 -0.37 0.33
C LYS A 52 13.69 -1.73 0.97
N GLU A 53 14.20 -2.00 2.16
CA GLU A 53 13.89 -3.24 2.87
C GLU A 53 12.42 -3.26 3.32
N GLN A 54 11.87 -2.13 3.79
CA GLN A 54 10.44 -2.01 4.07
C GLN A 54 9.58 -2.30 2.83
N CYS A 55 9.97 -1.80 1.65
CA CYS A 55 9.31 -2.13 0.38
C CYS A 55 9.36 -3.63 0.06
N ARG A 56 10.50 -4.29 0.30
CA ARG A 56 10.63 -5.75 0.08
C ARG A 56 9.76 -6.53 1.04
N GLU A 57 9.73 -6.14 2.32
CA GLU A 57 8.93 -6.79 3.34
C GLU A 57 7.43 -6.64 3.07
N TYR A 58 6.98 -5.43 2.69
CA TYR A 58 5.61 -5.20 2.27
C TYR A 58 5.23 -6.07 1.05
N GLY A 59 6.14 -6.24 0.10
CA GLY A 59 5.96 -7.17 -1.03
C GLY A 59 5.76 -8.63 -0.59
N LYS A 60 6.51 -9.11 0.41
CA LYS A 60 6.35 -10.46 0.98
C LYS A 60 4.98 -10.60 1.66
N GLN A 61 4.56 -9.60 2.44
CA GLN A 61 3.24 -9.60 3.09
C GLN A 61 2.11 -9.67 2.07
N ILE A 62 2.20 -8.91 0.97
CA ILE A 62 1.22 -9.01 -0.11
C ILE A 62 1.20 -10.43 -0.67
N ALA A 63 2.38 -11.00 -0.97
CA ALA A 63 2.52 -12.36 -1.51
C ALA A 63 1.93 -13.43 -0.58
N GLU A 64 2.01 -13.26 0.73
CA GLU A 64 1.40 -14.16 1.71
C GLU A 64 -0.13 -14.05 1.73
N LYS A 65 -0.68 -12.84 1.54
CA LYS A 65 -2.13 -12.59 1.56
C LYS A 65 -2.84 -12.99 0.26
N VAL A 66 -2.12 -13.09 -0.86
CA VAL A 66 -2.68 -13.51 -2.17
C VAL A 66 -2.61 -15.02 -2.41
N LYS A 67 -1.95 -15.79 -1.54
CA LYS A 67 -1.99 -17.25 -1.55
C LYS A 67 -3.35 -17.77 -1.09
#